data_AF-A0A524KG59-F1
#
_entry.id   AF-A0A524KG59-F1
#
_cell.length_a   1.000
_cell.length_b   1.000
_cell.length_c   1.000
_cell.angle_alpha   90.00
_cell.angle_beta   90.00
_cell.angle_gamma   90.00
#
_symmetry.space_group_name_H-M   'P 1'
#
loop_
_entity.id
_entity.type
_entity.pdbx_description
1 polymer ?
#
loop_
_entity_poly.entity_id
_entity_poly.type
_entity_poly.pdbx_seq_one_letter_code
_entity_poly.pdbx_strand_id
1 'polypeptide(L)'
;MAREAKNTGIRVVEQYPEAERIDRAALLELPVELLCPCARYHSINVDNAKQVRAWAVCAGANDPVSPEAQVILADRGIIYLPDFVTNSGGVLGGTLEFAGVGPQRIARIIRQQIQDRVTRLMAGASEEGLSLRAYAEREALARHARVRAGAEHPSLMGRAVGLGVAAYRRCWIPATLMARVAPGHVIRRMDA
;
A
#
# COMPACT_ATOMS: atom_id res chain seq x y z
N MET A 1 5.61 -13.60 -23.97
CA MET A 1 5.62 -13.15 -22.55
C MET A 1 4.69 -13.94 -21.61
N ALA A 2 3.35 -13.77 -21.60
CA ALA A 2 2.50 -14.38 -20.57
C ALA A 2 2.52 -15.94 -20.54
N ARG A 3 2.72 -16.58 -21.70
CA ARG A 3 2.84 -18.04 -21.83
C ARG A 3 4.25 -18.55 -21.49
N GLU A 4 5.29 -17.76 -21.75
CA GLU A 4 6.68 -18.07 -21.36
C GLU A 4 6.87 -17.97 -19.85
N ALA A 5 6.31 -16.94 -19.21
CA ALA A 5 6.42 -16.73 -17.77
C ALA A 5 5.92 -17.93 -16.93
N LYS A 6 4.96 -18.71 -17.44
CA LYS A 6 4.47 -19.95 -16.78
C LYS A 6 5.50 -21.08 -16.77
N ASN A 7 6.41 -21.14 -17.74
CA ASN A 7 7.40 -22.21 -17.86
C ASN A 7 8.78 -21.82 -17.33
N THR A 8 9.18 -20.54 -17.45
CA THR A 8 10.49 -20.05 -16.96
C THR A 8 10.45 -19.40 -15.58
N GLY A 9 9.27 -19.05 -15.06
CA GLY A 9 9.13 -18.42 -13.75
C GLY A 9 9.95 -17.13 -13.63
N ILE A 10 10.71 -16.99 -12.54
CA ILE A 10 11.54 -15.81 -12.26
C ILE A 10 12.64 -15.56 -13.32
N ARG A 11 13.00 -16.58 -14.11
CA ARG A 11 14.05 -16.47 -15.14
C ARG A 11 13.56 -15.84 -16.44
N VAL A 12 12.27 -15.48 -16.54
CA VAL A 12 11.72 -14.82 -17.74
C VAL A 12 12.44 -13.53 -18.10
N VAL A 13 12.97 -12.80 -17.10
CA VAL A 13 13.75 -11.57 -17.32
C VAL A 13 15.11 -11.84 -17.98
N GLU A 14 15.66 -13.05 -17.85
CA GLU A 14 16.92 -13.44 -18.50
C GLU A 14 16.74 -13.65 -20.01
N GLN A 15 15.51 -13.73 -20.50
CA GLN A 15 15.18 -13.97 -21.90
C GLN A 15 14.92 -12.68 -22.68
N TYR A 16 15.11 -11.51 -22.07
CA TYR A 16 14.89 -10.22 -22.72
C TYR A 16 16.16 -9.77 -23.44
N PRO A 17 16.25 -9.91 -24.78
CA PRO A 17 17.51 -9.77 -25.51
C PRO A 17 18.01 -8.33 -25.60
N GLU A 18 17.12 -7.35 -25.43
CA GLU A 18 17.44 -5.91 -25.52
C GLU A 18 17.92 -5.33 -24.18
N ALA A 19 17.87 -6.10 -23.08
CA ALA A 19 18.33 -5.63 -21.78
C ALA A 19 19.78 -6.05 -21.50
N GLU A 20 20.51 -5.17 -20.82
CA GLU A 20 21.77 -5.52 -20.21
C GLU A 20 21.53 -6.36 -18.95
N ARG A 21 22.22 -7.50 -18.86
CA ARG A 21 22.18 -8.34 -17.66
C ARG A 21 23.09 -7.76 -16.60
N ILE A 22 22.52 -7.45 -15.44
CA ILE A 22 23.26 -7.00 -14.26
C ILE A 22 23.23 -8.07 -13.15
N ASP A 23 24.13 -7.92 -12.17
CA ASP A 23 24.04 -8.69 -10.92
C ASP A 23 22.76 -8.30 -10.15
N ARG A 24 22.16 -9.27 -9.47
CA ARG A 24 21.01 -9.05 -8.60
C ARG A 24 21.29 -8.06 -7.48
N ALA A 25 22.49 -8.09 -6.90
CA ALA A 25 22.89 -7.15 -5.86
C ALA A 25 22.96 -5.72 -6.42
N ALA A 26 23.48 -5.56 -7.63
CA ALA A 26 23.61 -4.27 -8.29
C ALA A 26 22.25 -3.59 -8.57
N LEU A 27 21.17 -4.36 -8.69
CA LEU A 27 19.81 -3.84 -8.98
C LEU A 27 19.37 -2.76 -7.97
N LEU A 28 19.66 -2.94 -6.69
CA LEU A 28 19.27 -2.00 -5.62
C LEU A 28 20.23 -0.80 -5.51
N GLU A 29 21.37 -0.88 -6.19
CA GLU A 29 22.47 0.11 -6.16
C GLU A 29 22.48 1.00 -7.40
N LEU A 30 21.57 0.74 -8.36
CA LEU A 30 21.47 1.50 -9.60
C LEU A 30 21.23 3.00 -9.32
N PRO A 31 21.84 3.89 -10.11
CA PRO A 31 21.63 5.34 -10.01
C PRO A 31 20.29 5.73 -10.64
N VAL A 32 19.20 5.44 -9.95
CA VAL A 32 17.82 5.78 -10.36
C VAL A 32 17.26 6.91 -9.50
N GLU A 33 16.22 7.59 -9.95
CA GLU A 33 15.54 8.58 -9.11
C GLU A 33 14.64 7.90 -8.07
N LEU A 34 13.89 6.88 -8.52
CA LEU A 34 12.95 6.12 -7.70
C LEU A 34 13.29 4.64 -7.71
N LEU A 35 13.50 4.07 -6.53
CA LEU A 35 13.69 2.63 -6.34
C LEU A 35 12.42 2.00 -5.75
N CYS A 36 11.92 0.94 -6.39
CA CYS A 36 10.68 0.26 -5.96
C CYS A 36 10.92 -1.22 -5.59
N PRO A 37 11.32 -1.53 -4.34
CA PRO A 37 11.42 -2.91 -3.88
C PRO A 37 10.04 -3.57 -3.77
N CYS A 38 9.80 -4.57 -4.61
CA CYS A 38 8.50 -5.24 -4.75
C CYS A 38 8.55 -6.76 -4.53
N ALA A 39 9.67 -7.30 -4.03
CA ALA A 39 9.91 -8.74 -4.01
C ALA A 39 9.94 -9.36 -2.61
N ARG A 40 10.86 -8.93 -1.74
CA ARG A 40 11.15 -9.59 -0.45
C ARG A 40 11.24 -8.58 0.69
N TYR A 41 10.91 -9.08 1.88
CA TYR A 41 11.20 -8.46 3.17
C TYR A 41 12.70 -8.20 3.32
N HIS A 42 13.06 -7.04 3.89
CA HIS A 42 14.45 -6.62 4.17
C HIS A 42 15.42 -6.77 2.99
N SER A 43 14.94 -6.54 1.77
CA SER A 43 15.79 -6.46 0.58
C SER A 43 16.84 -5.34 0.66
N ILE A 44 16.52 -4.27 1.40
CA ILE A 44 17.47 -3.21 1.78
C ILE A 44 17.72 -3.35 3.28
N ASN A 45 18.97 -3.56 3.65
CA ASN A 45 19.42 -3.80 5.02
C ASN A 45 20.74 -3.07 5.31
N VAL A 46 21.29 -3.23 6.52
CA VAL A 46 22.53 -2.55 6.94
C VAL A 46 23.71 -2.78 5.98
N ASP A 47 23.76 -3.93 5.31
CA ASP A 47 24.87 -4.32 4.45
C ASP A 47 24.86 -3.55 3.11
N ASN A 48 23.68 -3.20 2.59
CA ASN A 48 23.54 -2.57 1.27
C ASN A 48 22.90 -1.17 1.29
N ALA A 49 22.37 -0.69 2.41
CA ALA A 49 21.70 0.62 2.49
C ALA A 49 22.62 1.80 2.12
N LYS A 50 23.93 1.67 2.35
CA LYS A 50 24.94 2.66 1.94
C LYS A 50 25.17 2.71 0.43
N GLN A 51 24.82 1.64 -0.28
CA GLN A 51 25.00 1.51 -1.71
C GLN A 51 23.81 2.01 -2.52
N VAL A 52 22.64 2.17 -1.89
CA VAL A 52 21.44 2.73 -2.54
C VAL A 52 21.73 4.15 -3.03
N ARG A 53 21.42 4.45 -4.29
CA ARG A 53 21.67 5.75 -4.92
C ARG A 53 20.40 6.51 -5.30
N ALA A 54 19.24 5.99 -4.91
CA ALA A 54 17.94 6.58 -5.22
C ALA A 54 17.67 7.86 -4.45
N TRP A 55 16.85 8.75 -5.02
CA TRP A 55 16.32 9.92 -4.31
C TRP A 55 15.20 9.50 -3.37
N ALA A 56 14.38 8.55 -3.83
CA ALA A 56 13.29 7.98 -3.04
C ALA A 56 13.16 6.47 -3.21
N VAL A 57 12.67 5.82 -2.15
CA VAL A 57 12.31 4.41 -2.10
C VAL A 57 10.81 4.30 -1.89
N CYS A 58 10.10 3.70 -2.85
CA CYS A 58 8.65 3.47 -2.83
C CYS A 58 8.35 1.98 -2.90
N ALA A 59 8.07 1.38 -1.75
CA ALA A 59 7.97 -0.06 -1.60
C ALA A 59 6.64 -0.63 -2.12
N GLY A 60 6.71 -1.73 -2.88
CA GLY A 60 5.56 -2.60 -3.13
C GLY A 60 5.51 -3.82 -2.21
N ALA A 61 6.67 -4.27 -1.73
CA ALA A 61 6.77 -5.37 -0.76
C ALA A 61 6.36 -4.89 0.65
N ASN A 62 6.08 -5.85 1.55
CA ASN A 62 5.90 -5.59 2.97
C ASN A 62 7.27 -5.57 3.65
N ASP A 63 7.55 -4.49 4.39
CA ASP A 63 8.78 -4.18 5.11
C ASP A 63 10.06 -4.53 4.30
N PRO A 64 10.29 -3.93 3.11
CA PRO A 64 11.48 -4.23 2.32
C PRO A 64 12.76 -3.57 2.84
N VAL A 65 12.65 -2.61 3.77
CA VAL A 65 13.77 -1.86 4.35
C VAL A 65 13.81 -2.12 5.85
N SER A 66 14.88 -2.74 6.34
CA SER A 66 15.04 -3.00 7.79
C SER A 66 15.12 -1.70 8.59
N PRO A 67 14.69 -1.66 9.87
CA PRO A 67 14.75 -0.46 10.70
C PRO A 67 16.11 0.26 10.69
N GLU A 68 17.22 -0.49 10.77
CA GLU A 68 18.57 0.04 10.77
C GLU A 68 18.93 0.70 9.43
N ALA A 69 18.47 0.09 8.32
CA ALA A 69 18.63 0.64 6.99
C ALA A 69 17.80 1.91 6.77
N GLN A 70 16.62 2.03 7.40
CA GLN A 70 15.81 3.25 7.30
C GLN A 70 16.57 4.45 7.90
N VAL A 71 17.30 4.25 9.00
CA VAL A 71 18.16 5.29 9.59
C VAL A 71 19.27 5.67 8.60
N ILE A 72 19.96 4.70 8.02
CA ILE A 72 21.04 4.94 7.04
C ILE A 72 20.51 5.71 5.82
N LEU A 73 19.33 5.36 5.31
CA LEU A 73 18.72 6.08 4.18
C LEU A 73 18.36 7.52 4.57
N ALA A 74 17.78 7.72 5.77
CA ALA A 74 17.41 9.03 6.27
C ALA A 74 18.63 9.95 6.47
N ASP A 75 19.71 9.45 7.07
CA ASP A 75 20.98 10.19 7.26
C ASP A 75 21.60 10.63 5.92
N ARG A 76 21.30 9.91 4.84
CA ARG A 76 21.76 10.20 3.48
C ARG A 76 20.78 11.07 2.69
N GLY A 77 19.69 11.52 3.31
CA GLY A 77 18.64 12.32 2.65
C GLY A 77 17.80 11.53 1.65
N ILE A 78 17.82 10.19 1.70
CA ILE A 78 17.01 9.34 0.83
C ILE A 78 15.63 9.18 1.43
N ILE A 79 14.59 9.57 0.68
CA ILE A 79 13.21 9.52 1.12
C ILE A 79 12.73 8.07 1.10
N TYR A 80 12.45 7.47 2.25
CA TYR A 80 11.73 6.19 2.31
C TYR A 80 10.26 6.44 2.65
N LEU A 81 9.37 6.16 1.68
CA LEU A 81 7.94 6.16 1.93
C LEU A 81 7.53 4.83 2.61
N PRO A 82 6.77 4.88 3.72
CA PRO A 82 6.33 3.68 4.41
C PRO A 82 5.55 2.76 3.49
N ASP A 83 5.91 1.48 3.52
CA ASP A 83 5.35 0.43 2.66
C ASP A 83 3.83 0.30 2.80
N PHE A 84 3.29 0.30 4.02
CA PHE A 84 1.85 0.23 4.25
C PHE A 84 1.06 1.44 3.75
N VAL A 85 1.76 2.53 3.36
CA VAL A 85 1.16 3.66 2.64
C VAL A 85 1.23 3.39 1.13
N THR A 86 2.41 3.04 0.61
CA THR A 86 2.65 2.91 -0.84
C THR A 86 2.03 1.66 -1.46
N ASN A 87 1.94 0.55 -0.71
CA ASN A 87 1.36 -0.72 -1.17
C ASN A 87 -0.15 -0.85 -0.88
N SER A 88 -0.75 0.14 -0.19
CA SER A 88 -2.16 0.08 0.27
C SER A 88 -3.20 0.06 -0.86
N GLY A 89 -2.79 0.40 -2.09
CA GLY A 89 -3.66 0.36 -3.28
C GLY A 89 -4.27 -1.01 -3.54
N GLY A 90 -3.57 -2.11 -3.21
CA GLY A 90 -4.09 -3.47 -3.39
C GLY A 90 -5.28 -3.77 -2.48
N VAL A 91 -5.15 -3.47 -1.18
CA VAL A 91 -6.23 -3.65 -0.19
C VAL A 91 -7.41 -2.72 -0.51
N LEU A 92 -7.12 -1.49 -0.91
CA LEU A 92 -8.13 -0.52 -1.32
C LEU A 92 -8.91 -0.97 -2.55
N GLY A 93 -8.20 -1.41 -3.58
CA GLY A 93 -8.78 -1.94 -4.81
C GLY A 93 -9.64 -3.16 -4.56
N GLY A 94 -9.14 -4.15 -3.82
CA GLY A 94 -9.90 -5.35 -3.48
C GLY A 94 -11.15 -5.06 -2.65
N THR A 95 -11.08 -4.09 -1.73
CA THR A 95 -12.25 -3.66 -0.95
C THR A 95 -13.32 -3.02 -1.83
N LEU A 96 -12.92 -2.18 -2.78
CA LEU A 96 -13.84 -1.52 -3.72
C LEU A 96 -14.40 -2.49 -4.77
N GLU A 97 -13.58 -3.44 -5.24
CA GLU A 97 -14.00 -4.51 -6.15
C GLU A 97 -15.04 -5.40 -5.48
N PHE A 98 -14.79 -5.82 -4.23
CA PHE A 98 -15.76 -6.56 -3.43
C PHE A 98 -17.07 -5.79 -3.22
N ALA A 99 -16.99 -4.45 -3.15
CA ALA A 99 -18.16 -3.59 -3.06
C ALA A 99 -18.90 -3.40 -4.40
N GLY A 100 -18.39 -3.93 -5.52
CA GLY A 100 -18.99 -3.82 -6.85
C GLY A 100 -18.65 -2.52 -7.59
N VAL A 101 -17.57 -1.83 -7.23
CA VAL A 101 -17.11 -0.60 -7.91
C VAL A 101 -16.40 -0.96 -9.21
N GLY A 102 -16.74 -0.28 -10.32
CA GLY A 102 -16.10 -0.53 -11.62
C GLY A 102 -14.62 -0.11 -11.67
N PRO A 103 -13.78 -0.79 -12.49
CA PRO A 103 -12.32 -0.67 -12.46
C PRO A 103 -11.80 0.75 -12.74
N GLN A 104 -12.42 1.49 -13.66
CA GLN A 104 -12.03 2.88 -13.97
C GLN A 104 -12.25 3.79 -12.76
N ARG A 105 -13.33 3.56 -12.01
CA ARG A 105 -13.64 4.32 -10.79
C ARG A 105 -12.72 3.93 -9.65
N ILE A 106 -12.38 2.63 -9.51
CA ILE A 106 -11.38 2.15 -8.55
C ILE A 106 -10.04 2.85 -8.79
N ALA A 107 -9.54 2.84 -10.02
CA ALA A 107 -8.26 3.47 -10.37
C ALA A 107 -8.23 4.97 -10.02
N ARG A 108 -9.35 5.68 -10.24
CA ARG A 108 -9.48 7.10 -9.86
C ARG A 108 -9.44 7.29 -8.34
N ILE A 109 -10.21 6.50 -7.59
CA ILE A 109 -10.26 6.58 -6.12
C ILE A 109 -8.89 6.29 -5.53
N ILE A 110 -8.23 5.20 -5.96
CA ILE A 110 -6.89 4.83 -5.48
C ILE A 110 -5.91 5.97 -5.75
N ARG A 111 -5.88 6.50 -6.98
CA ARG A 111 -4.96 7.58 -7.33
C ARG A 111 -5.14 8.80 -6.42
N GLN A 112 -6.38 9.27 -6.27
CA GLN A 112 -6.69 10.43 -5.43
C GLN A 112 -6.30 10.19 -3.97
N GLN A 113 -6.72 9.05 -3.40
CA GLN A 113 -6.48 8.78 -1.98
C GLN A 113 -4.99 8.56 -1.66
N ILE A 114 -4.25 7.87 -2.52
CA ILE A 114 -2.80 7.68 -2.31
C ILE A 114 -2.08 9.03 -2.43
N GLN A 115 -2.41 9.84 -3.44
CA GLN A 115 -1.84 11.18 -3.61
C GLN A 115 -2.10 12.07 -2.39
N ASP A 116 -3.33 12.13 -1.89
CA ASP A 116 -3.70 12.95 -0.74
C ASP A 116 -3.04 12.46 0.56
N ARG A 117 -2.85 11.14 0.70
CA ARG A 117 -2.19 10.55 1.88
C ARG A 117 -0.70 10.81 1.87
N VAL A 118 -0.03 10.61 0.74
CA VAL A 118 1.41 10.86 0.60
C VAL A 118 1.70 12.36 0.79
N THR A 119 0.91 13.24 0.18
CA THR A 119 1.07 14.69 0.34
C THR A 119 0.95 15.12 1.80
N ARG A 120 -0.11 14.67 2.50
CA ARG A 120 -0.30 14.99 3.93
C ARG A 120 0.76 14.38 4.83
N LEU A 121 1.19 13.16 4.51
CA LEU A 121 2.26 12.48 5.22
C LEU A 121 3.57 13.29 5.15
N MET A 122 3.97 13.69 3.94
CA MET A 122 5.21 14.44 3.74
C MET A 122 5.15 15.81 4.41
N ALA A 123 4.03 16.54 4.26
CA ALA A 123 3.84 17.84 4.90
C ALA A 123 3.88 17.73 6.43
N GLY A 124 3.08 16.85 7.02
CA GLY A 124 2.99 16.71 8.48
C GLY A 124 4.27 16.17 9.12
N ALA A 125 4.94 15.21 8.48
CA ALA A 125 6.22 14.70 8.97
C ALA A 125 7.29 15.80 8.97
N SER A 126 7.31 16.64 7.93
CA SER A 126 8.23 17.77 7.83
C SER A 126 7.94 18.86 8.87
N GLU A 127 6.68 19.20 9.11
CA GLU A 127 6.27 20.22 10.09
C GLU A 127 6.65 19.81 11.52
N GLU A 128 6.56 18.53 11.84
CA GLU A 128 6.80 18.01 13.18
C GLU A 128 8.23 17.47 13.40
N GLY A 129 9.08 17.50 12.36
CA GLY A 129 10.45 16.97 12.44
C GLY A 129 10.51 15.46 12.69
N LEU A 130 9.50 14.71 12.26
CA LEU A 130 9.41 13.26 12.41
C LEU A 130 9.84 12.54 11.13
N SER A 131 10.32 11.30 11.26
CA SER A 131 10.47 10.44 10.09
C SER A 131 9.10 10.12 9.48
N LEU A 132 9.06 9.93 8.16
CA LEU A 132 7.82 9.58 7.46
C LEU A 132 7.17 8.32 8.05
N ARG A 133 7.95 7.32 8.44
CA ARG A 133 7.41 6.11 9.07
C ARG A 133 6.80 6.39 10.44
N ALA A 134 7.51 7.13 11.31
CA ALA A 134 6.99 7.44 12.64
C ALA A 134 5.69 8.25 12.58
N TYR A 135 5.62 9.25 11.69
CA TYR A 135 4.40 10.04 11.48
C TYR A 135 3.25 9.15 10.95
N ALA A 136 3.52 8.33 9.93
CA ALA A 136 2.51 7.46 9.34
C ALA A 136 1.98 6.41 10.33
N GLU A 137 2.85 5.83 11.14
CA GLU A 137 2.47 4.86 12.19
C GLU A 137 1.58 5.51 13.24
N ARG A 138 1.95 6.71 13.71
CA ARG A 138 1.13 7.47 14.66
C ARG A 138 -0.27 7.73 14.12
N GLU A 139 -0.37 8.21 12.88
CA GLU A 139 -1.66 8.45 12.22
C GLU A 139 -2.47 7.16 12.04
N ALA A 140 -1.82 6.08 11.63
CA ALA A 140 -2.45 4.78 11.44
C ALA A 140 -2.99 4.22 12.77
N LEU A 141 -2.21 4.28 13.85
CA LEU A 141 -2.61 3.84 15.18
C LEU A 141 -3.73 4.70 15.75
N ALA A 142 -3.66 6.02 15.60
CA ALA A 142 -4.72 6.94 16.03
C ALA A 142 -6.03 6.69 15.27
N ARG A 143 -5.97 6.41 13.96
CA ARG A 143 -7.14 6.01 13.17
C ARG A 143 -7.67 4.64 13.60
N HIS A 144 -6.78 3.67 13.82
CA HIS A 144 -7.15 2.32 14.26
C HIS A 144 -7.90 2.38 15.61
N ALA A 145 -7.38 3.13 16.59
CA ALA A 145 -8.03 3.33 17.88
C ALA A 145 -9.43 3.94 17.76
N ARG A 146 -9.60 4.99 16.92
CA ARG A 146 -10.90 5.61 16.63
C ARG A 146 -11.89 4.62 16.02
N VAL A 147 -11.46 3.85 15.03
CA VAL A 147 -12.32 2.85 14.37
C VAL A 147 -12.70 1.73 15.33
N ARG A 148 -11.75 1.26 16.15
CA ARG A 148 -11.97 0.21 17.14
C ARG A 148 -12.98 0.64 18.22
N ALA A 149 -12.83 1.84 18.78
CA ALA A 149 -13.78 2.38 19.76
C ALA A 149 -15.22 2.46 19.20
N GLY A 150 -15.36 2.87 17.94
CA GLY A 150 -16.65 2.89 17.25
C GLY A 150 -17.23 1.49 16.95
N ALA A 151 -16.40 0.46 16.86
CA ALA A 151 -16.83 -0.92 16.68
C ALA A 151 -17.24 -1.58 18.02
N GLU A 152 -16.61 -1.21 19.13
CA GLU A 152 -16.96 -1.67 20.48
C GLU A 152 -18.30 -1.06 20.95
N HIS A 153 -18.62 0.17 20.52
CA HIS A 153 -19.90 0.84 20.82
C HIS A 153 -20.66 1.24 19.55
N PRO A 154 -21.26 0.28 18.82
CA PRO A 154 -21.91 0.57 17.56
C PRO A 154 -23.21 1.34 17.76
N SER A 155 -23.39 2.40 16.96
CA SER A 155 -24.67 3.12 16.87
C SER A 155 -25.80 2.20 16.39
N LEU A 156 -27.06 2.59 16.60
CA LEU A 156 -28.24 1.87 16.08
C LEU A 156 -28.12 1.53 14.58
N MET A 157 -27.67 2.51 13.78
CA MET A 157 -27.42 2.32 12.36
C MET A 157 -26.27 1.33 12.10
N GLY A 158 -25.20 1.38 12.91
CA GLY A 158 -24.09 0.42 12.85
C GLY A 158 -24.55 -1.02 13.12
N ARG A 159 -25.44 -1.23 14.10
CA ARG A 159 -26.04 -2.54 14.40
C ARG A 159 -26.91 -3.05 13.26
N ALA A 160 -27.73 -2.17 12.65
CA ALA A 160 -28.55 -2.51 11.49
C ALA A 160 -27.71 -2.93 10.27
N VAL A 161 -26.63 -2.19 9.98
CA VAL A 161 -25.68 -2.56 8.91
C VAL A 161 -25.00 -3.89 9.22
N GLY A 162 -24.58 -4.11 10.48
CA GLY A 162 -23.98 -5.39 10.92
C GLY A 162 -24.91 -6.58 10.69
N LEU A 163 -26.19 -6.45 11.02
CA LEU A 163 -27.22 -7.47 10.75
C LEU A 163 -27.40 -7.71 9.24
N GLY A 164 -27.41 -6.64 8.43
CA GLY A 164 -27.49 -6.74 6.98
C GLY A 164 -26.30 -7.50 6.37
N VAL A 165 -25.07 -7.21 6.82
CA VAL A 165 -23.87 -7.94 6.39
C VAL A 165 -23.90 -9.40 6.84
N ALA A 166 -24.39 -9.69 8.05
CA ALA A 166 -24.55 -11.06 8.54
C ALA A 166 -25.58 -11.85 7.72
N ALA A 167 -26.70 -11.24 7.35
CA ALA A 167 -27.71 -11.82 6.47
C ALA A 167 -27.16 -12.07 5.05
N TYR A 168 -26.36 -11.15 4.51
CA TYR A 168 -25.67 -11.35 3.23
C TYR A 168 -24.69 -12.53 3.27
N ARG A 169 -23.88 -12.66 4.33
CA ARG A 169 -22.96 -13.80 4.51
C ARG A 169 -23.69 -15.15 4.61
N ARG A 170 -24.95 -15.14 5.05
CA ARG A 170 -25.83 -16.31 5.10
C ARG A 170 -26.62 -16.54 3.80
N CYS A 171 -26.33 -15.78 2.75
CA CYS A 171 -27.01 -15.84 1.46
C CYS A 171 -28.51 -15.49 1.51
N TRP A 172 -28.96 -14.77 2.54
CA TRP A 172 -30.36 -14.34 2.68
C TRP A 172 -30.70 -13.08 1.88
N ILE A 173 -29.68 -12.36 1.42
CA ILE A 173 -29.82 -11.14 0.61
C ILE A 173 -29.16 -11.38 -0.76
N PRO A 174 -29.88 -11.18 -1.89
CA PRO A 174 -29.30 -11.31 -3.22
C PRO A 174 -28.13 -10.33 -3.44
N ALA A 175 -27.06 -10.80 -4.08
CA ALA A 175 -25.88 -9.99 -4.40
C ALA A 175 -26.21 -8.75 -5.24
N THR A 176 -27.24 -8.81 -6.07
CA THR A 176 -27.72 -7.69 -6.89
C THR A 176 -28.25 -6.52 -6.06
N LEU A 177 -28.86 -6.80 -4.90
CA LEU A 177 -29.31 -5.77 -3.98
C LEU A 177 -28.11 -5.12 -3.28
N MET A 178 -27.13 -5.92 -2.85
CA MET A 178 -25.92 -5.41 -2.21
C MET A 178 -25.06 -4.58 -3.17
N ALA A 179 -24.96 -4.96 -4.44
CA ALA A 179 -24.22 -4.21 -5.46
C ALA A 179 -24.73 -2.77 -5.66
N ARG A 180 -25.99 -2.48 -5.32
CA ARG A 180 -26.55 -1.11 -5.39
C ARG A 180 -26.22 -0.25 -4.17
N VAL A 181 -26.05 -0.87 -3.00
CA VAL A 181 -25.92 -0.16 -1.71
C VAL A 181 -24.46 -0.11 -1.24
N ALA A 182 -23.72 -1.20 -1.44
CA ALA A 182 -22.34 -1.36 -0.95
C ALA A 182 -21.36 -0.29 -1.46
N PRO A 183 -21.35 0.11 -2.75
CA PRO A 183 -20.44 1.13 -3.24
C PRO A 183 -20.53 2.45 -2.46
N GLY A 184 -21.75 2.94 -2.25
CA GLY A 184 -22.00 4.22 -1.58
C GLY A 184 -21.74 4.20 -0.08
N HIS A 185 -21.85 3.03 0.56
CA HIS A 185 -21.50 2.86 1.97
C HIS A 185 -19.99 2.77 2.17
N VAL A 186 -19.30 1.95 1.36
CA VAL A 186 -17.85 1.74 1.45
C VAL A 186 -17.10 3.04 1.17
N ILE A 187 -17.45 3.77 0.12
CA ILE A 187 -16.81 5.05 -0.22
C ILE A 187 -16.98 6.07 0.92
N ARG A 188 -18.19 6.24 1.48
CA ARG A 188 -18.42 7.18 2.60
C ARG A 188 -17.59 6.84 3.85
N ARG A 189 -17.34 5.56 4.11
CA ARG A 189 -16.53 5.13 5.26
C ARG A 189 -15.03 5.29 5.05
N MET A 190 -14.59 5.40 3.81
CA MET A 190 -13.18 5.63 3.46
C MET A 190 -12.77 7.09 3.65
N ASP A 191 -13.71 8.01 3.44
CA ASP A 191 -13.52 9.47 3.57
C ASP A 191 -13.66 9.97 5.02
N ALA A 192 -14.20 9.13 5.93
CA ALA A 192 -14.24 9.35 7.38
C ALA A 192 -12.97 8.84 8.08
#